data_AF-A0A8C3UUU2-F1
#
_entry.id   AF-A0A8C3UUU2-F1
#
_cell.length_a   1.000
_cell.length_b   1.000
_cell.length_c   1.000
_cell.angle_alpha   90.00
_cell.angle_beta   90.00
_cell.angle_gamma   90.00
#
_symmetry.space_group_name_H-M   'P 1'
#
loop_
_entity.id
_entity.type
_entity.pdbx_description
1 polymer ?
#
loop_
_entity_poly.entity_id
_entity_poly.type
_entity_poly.pdbx_seq_one_letter_code
_entity_poly.pdbx_strand_id
1 'polypeptide(L)'
;DGQNLVTEDVTVVEGDVATISCRVKNSDDSVIQLLNPNRQTIYFRDFRPLKDSRFQLVNFSNSELRVSLTNVSISDEGRYFCQLYTDPPQEIYTTITVLVPPRNLVIDIEKETAVEGEEIELNCTAMASRPATTIRWFKGNKELTGKSEVERWSDMYTVTSQLLLKVGREDDGVPVICLVDHPAVKDLQTQRYLEVMYKPQVRVSQNYPLQGLTREGEPLELTCTAFGKPQPTDMRWLRVDDEMPQHVVVSGSNLLISNLNKTDNGTYRCEASNAVGKSHADYMLFVYDPPTTIPPPTTTTTTTTTIPTTITDTTATTEPAVHGFTQLPNSAEELDYGDLSDSRAGEEGAIRSVDHAVVGGVVAVVVFAMLCLLIILGRYFARHKGTYFTHEAKGADDAADADTAIINAEGGQNNSEEKKEYFI
;
A
#
# COMPACT_ATOMS: atom_id res chain seq x y z
N ASP A 1 -53.04 26.77 -12.59
CA ASP A 1 -51.60 26.54 -12.31
C ASP A 1 -51.28 25.05 -12.22
N GLY A 2 -51.46 24.36 -13.35
CA GLY A 2 -51.59 22.90 -13.42
C GLY A 2 -50.53 22.23 -14.31
N GLN A 3 -49.28 22.20 -13.85
CA GLN A 3 -48.24 21.40 -14.50
C GLN A 3 -48.57 19.90 -14.32
N ASN A 4 -48.99 19.26 -15.41
CA ASN A 4 -49.40 17.86 -15.49
C ASN A 4 -48.23 16.92 -15.80
N LEU A 5 -47.16 17.44 -16.41
CA LEU A 5 -45.92 16.71 -16.70
C LEU A 5 -44.95 16.67 -15.51
N VAL A 6 -44.31 15.51 -15.31
CA VAL A 6 -43.26 15.24 -14.32
C VAL A 6 -42.12 14.49 -14.97
N THR A 7 -40.90 14.88 -14.65
CA THR A 7 -39.66 14.17 -15.01
C THR A 7 -38.61 14.45 -13.93
N GLU A 8 -37.54 13.65 -13.90
CA GLU A 8 -36.45 13.75 -12.91
C GLU A 8 -35.11 13.76 -13.63
N ASP A 9 -34.13 14.49 -13.09
CA ASP A 9 -32.76 14.51 -13.60
C ASP A 9 -32.11 13.13 -13.50
N VAL A 10 -31.25 12.81 -14.46
CA VAL A 10 -30.61 11.50 -14.59
C VAL A 10 -29.09 11.68 -14.54
N THR A 11 -28.47 11.13 -13.50
CA THR A 11 -27.01 11.03 -13.42
C THR A 11 -26.58 9.63 -13.80
N VAL A 12 -25.64 9.50 -14.73
CA VAL A 12 -25.23 8.21 -15.30
C VAL A 12 -23.73 8.18 -15.52
N VAL A 13 -23.11 7.02 -15.37
CA VAL A 13 -21.67 6.83 -15.65
C VAL A 13 -21.47 6.65 -17.16
N GLU A 14 -20.40 7.20 -17.72
CA GLU A 14 -20.04 6.97 -19.12
C GLU A 14 -19.98 5.48 -19.47
N GLY A 15 -20.64 5.09 -20.57
CA GLY A 15 -20.77 3.71 -21.03
C GLY A 15 -22.02 2.99 -20.51
N ASP A 16 -22.63 3.47 -19.43
CA ASP A 16 -23.83 2.87 -18.84
C ASP A 16 -25.11 3.27 -19.60
N VAL A 17 -26.26 2.88 -19.06
CA VAL A 17 -27.59 3.13 -19.63
C VAL A 17 -28.31 4.19 -18.81
N ALA A 18 -28.70 5.30 -19.45
CA ALA A 18 -29.59 6.29 -18.84
C ALA A 18 -31.06 5.94 -19.13
N THR A 19 -31.96 6.23 -18.20
CA THR A 19 -33.41 6.06 -18.40
C THR A 19 -34.13 7.38 -18.18
N ILE A 20 -34.77 7.88 -19.24
CA ILE A 20 -35.57 9.11 -19.23
C ILE A 20 -37.04 8.72 -19.06
N SER A 21 -37.75 9.32 -18.10
CA SER A 21 -39.18 9.05 -17.83
C SER A 21 -39.97 10.36 -17.83
N CYS A 22 -40.84 10.53 -18.83
CA CYS A 22 -41.83 11.60 -18.88
C CYS A 22 -43.16 11.04 -18.35
N ARG A 23 -43.63 11.54 -17.20
CA ARG A 23 -44.88 11.08 -16.56
C ARG A 23 -45.95 12.16 -16.58
N VAL A 24 -47.21 11.76 -16.71
CA VAL A 24 -48.39 12.63 -16.68
C VAL A 24 -49.21 12.30 -15.44
N LYS A 25 -49.50 13.28 -14.58
CA LYS A 25 -50.20 13.06 -13.30
C LYS A 25 -51.66 12.66 -13.49
N ASN A 26 -52.38 13.43 -14.31
CA ASN A 26 -53.79 13.23 -14.63
C ASN A 26 -53.87 13.00 -16.14
N SER A 27 -53.95 11.74 -16.54
CA SER A 27 -53.97 11.38 -17.96
C SER A 27 -55.37 11.59 -18.56
N ASP A 28 -55.42 12.26 -19.71
CA ASP A 28 -56.60 12.58 -20.51
C ASP A 28 -56.40 12.19 -21.99
N ASP A 29 -55.65 11.11 -22.24
CA ASP A 29 -55.24 10.63 -23.57
C ASP A 29 -54.36 11.59 -24.39
N SER A 30 -53.86 12.65 -23.76
CA SER A 30 -52.89 13.59 -24.35
C SER A 30 -51.61 12.89 -24.83
N VAL A 31 -51.05 13.41 -25.92
CA VAL A 31 -49.86 12.82 -26.56
C VAL A 31 -48.58 13.30 -25.90
N ILE A 32 -47.73 12.35 -25.52
CA ILE A 32 -46.39 12.61 -24.96
C ILE A 32 -45.33 12.48 -26.06
N GLN A 33 -44.39 13.43 -26.07
CA GLN A 33 -43.22 13.45 -26.95
C GLN A 33 -41.96 13.70 -26.13
N LEU A 34 -40.87 13.03 -26.51
CA LEU A 34 -39.54 13.25 -25.96
C LEU A 34 -38.61 13.82 -27.05
N LEU A 35 -37.92 14.92 -26.73
CA LEU A 35 -36.94 15.57 -27.60
C LEU A 35 -35.55 15.57 -26.98
N ASN A 36 -34.52 15.47 -27.83
CA ASN A 36 -33.12 15.57 -27.42
C ASN A 36 -32.71 17.04 -27.16
N PRO A 37 -31.48 17.31 -26.70
CA PRO A 37 -30.99 18.67 -26.47
C PRO A 37 -31.04 19.60 -27.69
N ASN A 38 -30.97 19.04 -28.90
CA ASN A 38 -31.10 19.76 -30.17
C ASN A 38 -32.56 19.93 -30.62
N ARG A 39 -33.54 19.63 -29.75
CA ARG A 39 -34.98 19.62 -30.05
C ARG A 39 -35.39 18.72 -31.22
N GLN A 40 -34.64 17.66 -31.49
CA GLN A 40 -35.04 16.61 -32.42
C GLN A 40 -35.92 15.60 -31.67
N THR A 41 -36.97 15.11 -32.34
CA THR A 41 -37.91 14.15 -31.74
C THR A 41 -37.26 12.79 -31.60
N ILE A 42 -37.01 12.36 -30.36
CA ILE A 42 -36.56 11.00 -30.06
C ILE A 42 -37.75 10.06 -30.21
N TYR A 43 -38.80 10.27 -29.41
CA TYR A 43 -40.04 9.50 -29.47
C TYR A 43 -41.25 10.43 -29.55
N PHE A 44 -42.21 10.07 -30.39
CA PHE A 44 -43.56 10.64 -30.41
C PHE A 44 -44.51 9.46 -30.18
N ARG A 45 -45.14 9.40 -29.00
CA ARG A 45 -45.78 8.17 -28.51
C ARG A 45 -44.76 7.02 -28.47
N ASP A 46 -45.08 5.89 -29.07
CA ASP A 46 -44.24 4.70 -29.25
C ASP A 46 -43.41 4.71 -30.54
N PHE A 47 -43.59 5.71 -31.41
CA PHE A 47 -42.83 5.84 -32.65
C PHE A 47 -41.51 6.59 -32.43
N ARG A 48 -40.41 6.09 -33.00
CA ARG A 48 -39.06 6.70 -32.93
C ARG A 48 -38.65 7.33 -34.27
N PRO A 49 -38.84 8.65 -34.49
CA PRO A 49 -38.34 9.32 -35.69
C PRO A 49 -36.81 9.43 -35.74
N LEU A 50 -36.15 9.59 -34.59
CA LEU A 50 -34.70 9.73 -34.52
C LEU A 50 -34.02 8.40 -34.87
N LYS A 51 -33.08 8.43 -35.82
CA LYS A 51 -32.40 7.21 -36.30
C LYS A 51 -31.36 6.63 -35.33
N ASP A 52 -31.00 7.35 -34.27
CA ASP A 52 -30.05 6.87 -33.25
C ASP A 52 -30.64 5.67 -32.50
N SER A 53 -30.11 4.47 -32.79
CA SER A 53 -30.55 3.18 -32.26
C SER A 53 -30.25 2.96 -30.78
N ARG A 54 -29.45 3.84 -30.15
CA ARG A 54 -29.18 3.77 -28.72
C ARG A 54 -30.40 4.13 -27.88
N PHE A 55 -31.33 4.90 -28.43
CA PHE A 55 -32.62 5.19 -27.80
C PHE A 55 -33.62 4.04 -28.02
N GLN A 56 -33.97 3.34 -26.94
CA GLN A 56 -34.90 2.21 -26.96
C GLN A 56 -36.12 2.50 -26.10
N LEU A 57 -37.30 2.14 -26.59
CA LEU A 57 -38.54 2.31 -25.87
C LEU A 57 -38.60 1.28 -24.74
N VAL A 58 -38.71 1.76 -23.50
CA VAL A 58 -38.83 0.91 -22.30
C VAL A 58 -40.29 0.73 -21.92
N ASN A 59 -41.06 1.82 -21.93
CA ASN A 59 -42.49 1.80 -21.64
C ASN A 59 -43.21 2.93 -22.38
N PHE A 60 -44.42 2.67 -22.86
CA PHE A 60 -45.33 3.69 -23.36
C PHE A 60 -46.76 3.40 -22.90
N SER A 61 -47.39 4.40 -22.31
CA SER A 61 -48.79 4.40 -21.87
C SER A 61 -49.34 5.83 -21.91
N ASN A 62 -50.63 6.00 -21.64
CA ASN A 62 -51.26 7.33 -21.60
C ASN A 62 -50.71 8.21 -20.46
N SER A 63 -50.02 7.63 -19.47
CA SER A 63 -49.44 8.34 -18.33
C SER A 63 -47.92 8.36 -18.30
N GLU A 64 -47.23 7.64 -19.19
CA GLU A 64 -45.76 7.55 -19.16
C GLU A 64 -45.17 7.25 -20.54
N LEU A 65 -44.12 8.01 -20.89
CA LEU A 65 -43.16 7.68 -21.94
C LEU A 65 -41.79 7.46 -21.28
N ARG A 66 -41.29 6.22 -21.29
CA ARG A 66 -40.01 5.83 -20.70
C ARG A 66 -39.08 5.29 -21.76
N VAL A 67 -37.90 5.90 -21.88
CA VAL A 67 -36.92 5.64 -22.95
C VAL A 67 -35.55 5.42 -22.32
N SER A 68 -34.84 4.36 -22.73
CA SER A 68 -33.46 4.13 -22.33
C SER A 68 -32.50 4.62 -23.42
N LEU A 69 -31.39 5.22 -23.00
CA LEU A 69 -30.25 5.57 -23.84
C LEU A 69 -29.07 4.68 -23.45
N THR A 70 -28.67 3.77 -24.33
CA THR A 70 -27.55 2.83 -24.08
C THR A 70 -26.21 3.40 -24.51
N ASN A 71 -25.11 3.00 -23.85
CA ASN A 71 -23.75 3.44 -24.18
C ASN A 71 -23.66 4.97 -24.17
N VAL A 72 -24.00 5.55 -23.02
CA VAL A 72 -24.01 7.00 -22.82
C VAL A 72 -22.59 7.55 -22.93
N SER A 73 -22.41 8.61 -23.69
CA SER A 73 -21.15 9.36 -23.77
C SER A 73 -21.33 10.80 -23.30
N ILE A 74 -20.23 11.50 -23.09
CA ILE A 74 -20.23 12.92 -22.68
C ILE A 74 -21.06 13.80 -23.64
N SER A 75 -21.11 13.46 -24.93
CA SER A 75 -21.89 14.24 -25.91
C SER A 75 -23.40 14.10 -25.76
N ASP A 76 -23.88 13.12 -24.99
CA ASP A 76 -25.30 12.95 -24.70
C ASP A 76 -25.78 13.82 -23.54
N GLU A 77 -24.87 14.45 -22.81
CA GLU A 77 -25.17 15.35 -21.70
C GLU A 77 -26.01 16.53 -22.19
N GLY A 78 -27.02 16.92 -21.40
CA GLY A 78 -27.84 18.08 -21.70
C GLY A 78 -29.29 17.93 -21.28
N ARG A 79 -30.10 18.90 -21.70
CA ARG A 79 -31.52 18.98 -21.36
C ARG A 79 -32.36 18.25 -22.40
N TYR A 80 -33.09 17.25 -21.95
CA TYR A 80 -34.07 16.50 -22.74
C TYR A 80 -35.47 17.00 -22.39
N PHE A 81 -36.31 17.18 -23.40
CA PHE A 81 -37.59 17.87 -23.24
C PHE A 81 -38.74 16.88 -23.38
N CYS A 82 -39.59 16.81 -22.36
CA CYS A 82 -40.88 16.14 -22.40
C CYS A 82 -41.94 17.17 -22.79
N GLN A 83 -42.64 16.94 -23.91
CA GLN A 83 -43.76 17.76 -24.36
C GLN A 83 -45.07 16.96 -24.25
N LEU A 84 -46.12 17.63 -23.80
CA LEU A 84 -47.48 17.10 -23.71
C LEU A 84 -48.41 17.99 -24.53
N TYR A 85 -49.07 17.39 -25.52
CA TYR A 85 -49.97 18.09 -26.42
C TYR A 85 -51.37 18.24 -25.81
N THR A 86 -51.48 19.17 -24.86
CA THR A 86 -52.74 19.72 -24.33
C THR A 86 -53.05 21.09 -24.95
N ASP A 87 -54.22 21.67 -24.63
CA ASP A 87 -54.52 23.07 -24.91
C ASP A 87 -54.58 23.87 -23.59
N PRO A 88 -53.57 24.68 -23.24
CA PRO A 88 -52.31 24.93 -23.95
C PRO A 88 -51.27 23.79 -23.80
N PRO A 89 -50.27 23.68 -24.70
CA PRO A 89 -49.25 22.65 -24.61
C PRO A 89 -48.36 22.84 -23.39
N GLN A 90 -47.92 21.74 -22.81
CA GLN A 90 -47.04 21.74 -21.63
C GLN A 90 -45.66 21.17 -21.99
N GLU A 91 -44.61 21.73 -21.41
CA GLU A 91 -43.23 21.28 -21.57
C GLU A 91 -42.56 21.21 -20.19
N ILE A 92 -41.73 20.20 -19.97
CA ILE A 92 -40.78 20.10 -18.87
C ILE A 92 -39.48 19.52 -19.41
N TYR A 93 -38.36 19.75 -18.74
CA TYR A 93 -37.08 19.15 -19.10
C TYR A 93 -36.49 18.35 -17.95
N THR A 94 -35.66 17.37 -18.30
CA THR A 94 -34.76 16.65 -17.41
C THR A 94 -33.34 16.81 -17.95
N THR A 95 -32.37 16.89 -17.06
CA THR A 95 -30.95 16.95 -17.40
C THR A 95 -30.34 15.57 -17.27
N ILE A 96 -29.71 15.08 -18.34
CA ILE A 96 -28.76 13.97 -18.23
C ILE A 96 -27.41 14.56 -17.87
N THR A 97 -26.81 14.12 -16.77
CA THR A 97 -25.44 14.45 -16.36
C THR A 97 -24.57 13.22 -16.45
N VAL A 98 -23.44 13.31 -17.17
CA VAL A 98 -22.55 12.18 -17.40
C VAL A 98 -21.35 12.26 -16.46
N LEU A 99 -21.13 11.19 -15.69
CA LEU A 99 -20.00 11.04 -14.79
C LEU A 99 -18.90 10.21 -15.44
N VAL A 100 -17.65 10.63 -15.28
CA VAL A 100 -16.46 9.91 -15.74
C VAL A 100 -15.56 9.65 -14.53
N PRO A 101 -15.53 8.43 -13.96
CA PRO A 101 -14.60 8.12 -12.88
C PRO A 101 -13.15 8.07 -13.42
N PRO A 102 -12.16 8.46 -12.60
CA PRO A 102 -10.76 8.31 -13.00
C PRO A 102 -10.42 6.82 -13.12
N ARG A 103 -9.73 6.43 -14.19
CA ARG A 103 -9.38 5.03 -14.45
C ARG A 103 -7.97 4.66 -14.00
N ASN A 104 -7.06 5.64 -13.95
CA ASN A 104 -5.65 5.43 -13.64
C ASN A 104 -5.29 6.28 -12.42
N LEU A 105 -5.16 5.63 -11.27
CA LEU A 105 -4.57 6.23 -10.07
C LEU A 105 -3.11 5.83 -9.97
N VAL A 106 -2.23 6.82 -9.89
CA VAL A 106 -0.79 6.60 -9.77
C VAL A 106 -0.28 7.33 -8.54
N ILE A 107 0.52 6.64 -7.72
CA ILE A 107 1.32 7.26 -6.67
C ILE A 107 2.78 7.23 -7.13
N ASP A 108 3.32 8.41 -7.40
CA ASP A 108 4.74 8.61 -7.68
C ASP A 108 5.47 9.00 -6.40
N ILE A 109 6.66 8.44 -6.20
CA ILE A 109 7.55 8.75 -5.08
C ILE A 109 8.85 9.32 -5.63
N GLU A 110 9.29 10.47 -5.12
CA GLU A 110 10.53 11.08 -5.59
C GLU A 110 11.76 10.22 -5.24
N LYS A 111 11.71 9.56 -4.09
CA LYS A 111 12.79 8.72 -3.56
C LYS A 111 12.30 7.32 -3.19
N GLU A 112 12.74 6.33 -3.95
CA GLU A 112 12.36 4.92 -3.76
C GLU A 112 12.74 4.35 -2.39
N THR A 113 13.87 4.80 -1.83
CA THR A 113 14.35 4.33 -0.52
C THR A 113 14.68 5.52 0.38
N ALA A 114 13.98 5.64 1.50
CA ALA A 114 14.13 6.73 2.46
C ALA A 114 14.99 6.31 3.67
N VAL A 115 15.58 7.27 4.36
CA VAL A 115 16.26 7.03 5.65
C VAL A 115 15.37 7.51 6.80
N GLU A 116 15.37 6.79 7.93
CA GLU A 116 14.62 7.19 9.13
C GLU A 116 14.88 8.66 9.51
N GLY A 117 13.79 9.42 9.66
CA GLY A 117 13.80 10.85 9.98
C GLY A 117 13.86 11.78 8.77
N GLU A 118 14.03 11.25 7.56
CA GLU A 118 13.93 11.99 6.30
C GLU A 118 12.46 12.36 5.99
N GLU A 119 12.27 13.45 5.24
CA GLU A 119 10.97 13.84 4.70
C GLU A 119 10.93 13.50 3.21
N ILE A 120 9.95 12.70 2.80
CA ILE A 120 9.75 12.30 1.41
C ILE A 120 8.48 12.94 0.82
N GLU A 121 8.49 13.12 -0.48
CA GLU A 121 7.34 13.58 -1.26
C GLU A 121 6.68 12.43 -2.01
N LEU A 122 5.36 12.31 -1.87
CA LEU A 122 4.51 11.42 -2.65
C LEU A 122 3.46 12.24 -3.41
N ASN A 123 3.26 11.92 -4.68
CA ASN A 123 2.26 12.55 -5.54
C ASN A 123 1.24 11.51 -5.99
N CYS A 124 -0.02 11.67 -5.60
CA CYS A 124 -1.10 10.86 -6.13
C CYS A 124 -1.85 11.61 -7.21
N THR A 125 -1.96 11.04 -8.40
CA THR A 125 -2.61 11.66 -9.55
C THR A 125 -3.84 10.86 -9.95
N ALA A 126 -5.01 11.50 -9.94
CA ALA A 126 -6.27 11.01 -10.48
C ALA A 126 -6.56 11.71 -11.82
N MET A 127 -6.35 11.01 -12.92
CA MET A 127 -6.45 11.57 -14.27
C MET A 127 -7.85 11.39 -14.86
N ALA A 128 -8.24 12.34 -15.71
CA ALA A 128 -9.40 12.22 -16.60
C ALA A 128 -10.72 11.89 -15.88
N SER A 129 -11.07 12.69 -14.87
CA SER A 129 -12.32 12.58 -14.11
C SER A 129 -13.34 13.67 -14.45
N ARG A 130 -14.63 13.38 -14.25
CA ARG A 130 -15.73 14.35 -14.34
C ARG A 130 -16.86 13.94 -13.38
N PRO A 131 -17.17 14.73 -12.34
CA PRO A 131 -16.50 15.98 -11.93
C PRO A 131 -15.10 15.73 -11.36
N ALA A 132 -14.41 16.82 -10.99
CA ALA A 132 -13.13 16.73 -10.28
C ALA A 132 -13.27 15.87 -9.02
N THR A 133 -12.34 14.94 -8.83
CA THR A 133 -12.32 14.04 -7.67
C THR A 133 -11.70 14.69 -6.45
N THR A 134 -12.00 14.18 -5.25
CA THR A 134 -11.24 14.53 -4.04
C THR A 134 -10.26 13.41 -3.69
N ILE A 135 -9.00 13.76 -3.41
CA ILE A 135 -7.96 12.81 -2.98
C ILE A 135 -7.75 12.92 -1.47
N ARG A 136 -7.70 11.78 -0.79
CA ARG A 136 -7.41 11.66 0.64
C ARG A 136 -6.30 10.63 0.88
N TRP A 137 -5.40 10.96 1.79
CA TRP A 137 -4.24 10.13 2.09
C TRP A 137 -4.45 9.35 3.40
N PHE A 138 -4.04 8.09 3.42
CA PHE A 138 -4.11 7.24 4.60
C PHE A 138 -2.81 6.47 4.82
N LYS A 139 -2.43 6.31 6.09
CA LYS A 139 -1.38 5.39 6.54
C LYS A 139 -1.96 4.58 7.71
N GLY A 140 -2.29 3.32 7.46
CA GLY A 140 -3.14 2.54 8.37
C GLY A 140 -4.49 3.22 8.57
N ASN A 141 -4.91 3.43 9.82
CA ASN A 141 -6.18 4.11 10.15
C ASN A 141 -6.05 5.63 10.28
N LYS A 142 -4.87 6.19 10.01
CA LYS A 142 -4.61 7.62 10.16
C LYS A 142 -4.74 8.33 8.82
N GLU A 143 -5.64 9.30 8.76
CA GLU A 143 -5.74 10.23 7.64
C GLU A 143 -4.57 11.23 7.70
N LEU A 144 -3.94 11.46 6.56
CA LEU A 144 -2.81 12.36 6.38
C LEU A 144 -3.24 13.58 5.56
N THR A 145 -2.60 14.72 5.82
CA THR A 145 -2.91 15.97 5.13
C THR A 145 -2.03 16.12 3.89
N GLY A 146 -2.62 16.00 2.71
CA GLY A 146 -2.00 16.37 1.44
C GLY A 146 -2.43 17.76 0.96
N LYS A 147 -1.75 18.27 -0.06
CA LYS A 147 -2.12 19.50 -0.78
C LYS A 147 -2.54 19.12 -2.19
N SER A 148 -3.79 19.40 -2.55
CA SER A 148 -4.33 19.02 -3.85
C SER A 148 -4.41 20.20 -4.81
N GLU A 149 -4.00 19.97 -6.05
CA GLU A 149 -4.12 20.87 -7.19
C GLU A 149 -5.05 20.25 -8.23
N VAL A 150 -5.88 21.08 -8.86
CA VAL A 150 -6.90 20.66 -9.82
C VAL A 150 -6.61 21.33 -11.16
N GLU A 151 -6.27 20.53 -12.15
CA GLU A 151 -6.10 20.95 -13.53
C GLU A 151 -7.34 20.59 -14.35
N ARG A 152 -7.78 21.50 -15.20
CA ARG A 152 -8.89 21.27 -16.14
C ARG A 152 -8.34 21.15 -17.55
N TRP A 153 -8.67 20.03 -18.21
CA TRP A 153 -8.41 19.80 -19.62
C TRP A 153 -9.73 19.63 -20.38
N SER A 154 -10.14 20.65 -21.13
CA SER A 154 -11.47 20.73 -21.74
C SER A 154 -12.57 20.58 -20.67
N ASP A 155 -13.39 19.52 -20.72
CA ASP A 155 -14.45 19.25 -19.74
C ASP A 155 -14.05 18.24 -18.67
N MET A 156 -12.79 17.84 -18.63
CA MET A 156 -12.28 16.79 -17.76
C MET A 156 -11.23 17.34 -16.79
N TYR A 157 -11.06 16.65 -15.67
CA TYR A 157 -10.25 17.10 -14.55
C TYR A 157 -9.16 16.08 -14.23
N THR A 158 -7.95 16.60 -14.02
CA THR A 158 -6.85 15.87 -13.40
C THR A 158 -6.61 16.49 -12.04
N VAL A 159 -6.60 15.66 -10.99
CA VAL A 159 -6.36 16.09 -9.62
C VAL A 159 -5.09 15.43 -9.13
N THR A 160 -4.13 16.22 -8.70
CA THR A 160 -2.87 15.74 -8.13
C THR A 160 -2.79 16.19 -6.68
N SER A 161 -2.53 15.26 -5.77
CA SER A 161 -2.33 15.57 -4.36
C SER A 161 -0.89 15.25 -3.96
N GLN A 162 -0.20 16.23 -3.38
CA GLN A 162 1.15 16.11 -2.84
C GLN A 162 1.09 15.85 -1.33
N LEU A 163 1.82 14.85 -0.87
CA LEU A 163 2.01 14.50 0.53
C LEU A 163 3.49 14.60 0.90
N LEU A 164 3.81 15.46 1.86
CA LEU A 164 5.11 15.50 2.52
C LEU A 164 5.04 14.68 3.81
N LEU A 165 5.84 13.61 3.88
CA LEU A 165 5.82 12.65 4.99
C LEU A 165 7.21 12.48 5.57
N LYS A 166 7.36 12.81 6.86
CA LYS A 166 8.54 12.42 7.63
C LYS A 166 8.44 10.94 8.02
N VAL A 167 9.37 10.13 7.53
CA VAL A 167 9.32 8.67 7.70
C VAL A 167 9.99 8.19 8.98
N GLY A 168 9.33 7.26 9.67
CA GLY A 168 9.90 6.51 10.79
C GLY A 168 10.30 5.09 10.38
N ARG A 169 11.04 4.39 11.26
CA ARG A 169 11.36 2.96 11.03
C ARG A 169 10.13 2.07 11.03
N GLU A 170 9.08 2.48 11.75
CA GLU A 170 7.79 1.82 11.83
C GLU A 170 6.98 1.92 10.53
N ASP A 171 7.39 2.80 9.62
CA ASP A 171 6.76 2.98 8.31
C ASP A 171 7.32 2.03 7.25
N ASP A 172 8.42 1.32 7.54
CA ASP A 172 9.01 0.36 6.62
C ASP A 172 8.02 -0.77 6.31
N GLY A 173 7.72 -0.97 5.02
CA GLY A 173 6.74 -1.97 4.58
C GLY A 173 5.28 -1.61 4.90
N VAL A 174 5.01 -0.39 5.40
CA VAL A 174 3.65 0.10 5.61
C VAL A 174 3.16 0.81 4.35
N PRO A 175 1.96 0.47 3.83
CA PRO A 175 1.42 1.13 2.66
C PRO A 175 0.87 2.52 3.01
N VAL A 176 1.19 3.49 2.18
CA VAL A 176 0.48 4.77 2.08
C VAL A 176 -0.58 4.61 1.00
N ILE A 177 -1.82 4.92 1.34
CA ILE A 177 -3.00 4.74 0.50
C ILE A 177 -3.47 6.11 0.02
N CYS A 178 -3.72 6.20 -1.28
CA CYS A 178 -4.44 7.31 -1.90
C CYS A 178 -5.86 6.85 -2.20
N LEU A 179 -6.83 7.40 -1.48
CA LEU A 179 -8.25 7.14 -1.63
C LEU A 179 -8.90 8.29 -2.41
N VAL A 180 -9.71 7.93 -3.40
CA VAL A 180 -10.39 8.87 -4.28
C VAL A 180 -11.89 8.83 -4.04
N ASP A 181 -12.45 10.02 -3.82
CA ASP A 181 -13.89 10.24 -3.72
C ASP A 181 -14.42 10.82 -5.03
N HIS A 182 -15.38 10.11 -5.63
CA HIS A 182 -16.02 10.49 -6.87
C HIS A 182 -17.43 9.89 -6.94
N PRO A 183 -18.47 10.65 -7.36
CA PRO A 183 -19.87 10.21 -7.29
C PRO A 183 -20.18 8.94 -8.10
N ALA A 184 -19.38 8.60 -9.11
CA ALA A 184 -19.57 7.39 -9.92
C ALA A 184 -18.96 6.11 -9.34
N VAL A 185 -18.06 6.19 -8.35
CA VAL A 185 -17.31 5.04 -7.86
C VAL A 185 -17.10 5.10 -6.35
N LYS A 186 -17.25 3.97 -5.69
CA LYS A 186 -16.98 3.83 -4.26
C LYS A 186 -15.64 3.15 -4.05
N ASP A 187 -14.93 3.58 -3.01
CA ASP A 187 -13.72 2.92 -2.52
C ASP A 187 -12.60 2.78 -3.57
N LEU A 188 -12.53 3.70 -4.54
CA LEU A 188 -11.46 3.71 -5.53
C LEU A 188 -10.16 4.17 -4.86
N GLN A 189 -9.14 3.32 -4.83
CA GLN A 189 -7.88 3.61 -4.16
C GLN A 189 -6.70 2.94 -4.84
N THR A 190 -5.51 3.47 -4.56
CA THR A 190 -4.22 2.85 -4.88
C THR A 190 -3.29 2.98 -3.67
N GLN A 191 -2.22 2.18 -3.62
CA GLN A 191 -1.32 2.15 -2.47
C GLN A 191 0.14 1.99 -2.88
N ARG A 192 1.03 2.56 -2.06
CA ARG A 192 2.48 2.46 -2.22
C ARG A 192 3.14 2.05 -0.91
N TYR A 193 3.92 0.97 -0.94
CA TYR A 193 4.73 0.55 0.21
C TYR A 193 5.98 1.43 0.30
N LEU A 194 6.28 1.87 1.52
CA LEU A 194 7.48 2.64 1.81
C LEU A 194 8.66 1.71 2.10
N GLU A 195 9.84 2.07 1.61
CA GLU A 195 11.09 1.42 1.97
C GLU A 195 11.94 2.38 2.80
N VAL A 196 12.10 2.06 4.09
CA VAL A 196 12.80 2.91 5.05
C VAL A 196 14.01 2.20 5.64
N MET A 197 15.20 2.72 5.37
CA MET A 197 16.44 2.29 5.98
C MET A 197 16.63 2.96 7.34
N TYR A 198 17.06 2.22 8.35
CA TYR A 198 17.26 2.72 9.71
C TYR A 198 18.50 2.12 10.38
N LYS A 199 19.08 2.86 11.34
CA LYS A 199 20.25 2.42 12.09
C LYS A 199 19.94 1.18 12.94
N PRO A 200 20.95 0.34 13.25
CA PRO A 200 20.75 -0.85 14.07
C PRO A 200 20.15 -0.51 15.44
N GLN A 201 19.27 -1.36 15.96
CA GLN A 201 18.94 -1.40 17.38
C GLN A 201 19.73 -2.53 18.01
N VAL A 202 20.59 -2.20 18.96
CA VAL A 202 21.47 -3.15 19.63
C VAL A 202 20.87 -3.50 20.99
N ARG A 203 20.91 -4.77 21.34
CA ARG A 203 20.50 -5.29 22.66
C ARG A 203 21.57 -6.26 23.15
N VAL A 204 21.92 -6.12 24.42
CA VAL A 204 22.78 -7.08 25.12
C VAL A 204 21.91 -7.90 26.06
N SER A 205 21.98 -9.23 25.94
CA SER A 205 21.36 -10.17 26.86
C SER A 205 22.43 -10.94 27.61
N GLN A 206 22.24 -11.11 28.92
CA GLN A 206 23.04 -12.01 29.73
C GLN A 206 22.47 -13.43 29.58
N ASN A 207 23.25 -14.34 29.01
CA ASN A 207 22.88 -15.74 28.87
C ASN A 207 23.27 -16.55 30.11
N TYR A 208 24.35 -16.17 30.79
CA TYR A 208 24.79 -16.82 32.02
C TYR A 208 25.44 -15.80 32.98
N PRO A 209 25.16 -15.84 34.29
CA PRO A 209 24.15 -16.69 34.93
C PRO A 209 22.73 -16.29 34.49
N LEU A 210 21.84 -17.25 34.26
CA LEU A 210 20.48 -16.98 33.77
C LEU A 210 19.67 -16.13 34.76
N GLN A 211 19.92 -16.31 36.05
CA GLN A 211 19.32 -15.58 37.16
C GLN A 211 20.34 -15.48 38.30
N GLY A 212 20.38 -14.33 38.98
CA GLY A 212 21.27 -14.12 40.12
C GLY A 212 22.38 -13.10 39.86
N LEU A 213 23.21 -12.92 40.88
CA LEU A 213 24.32 -11.99 40.86
C LEU A 213 25.52 -12.63 40.16
N THR A 214 26.26 -11.85 39.37
CA THR A 214 27.56 -12.24 38.79
C THR A 214 28.61 -12.30 39.90
N ARG A 215 29.03 -13.49 40.31
CA ARG A 215 29.99 -13.66 41.43
C ARG A 215 31.39 -13.98 40.95
N GLU A 216 32.38 -13.64 41.76
CA GLU A 216 33.77 -14.00 41.53
C GLU A 216 33.92 -15.53 41.42
N GLY A 217 34.68 -16.01 40.43
CA GLY A 217 34.81 -17.44 40.15
C GLY A 217 33.77 -18.01 39.18
N GLU A 218 32.63 -17.35 38.98
CA GLU A 218 31.58 -17.82 38.05
C GLU A 218 31.84 -17.33 36.62
N PRO A 219 31.37 -18.05 35.59
CA PRO A 219 31.42 -17.54 34.22
C PRO A 219 30.36 -16.46 33.99
N LEU A 220 30.60 -15.60 32.99
CA LEU A 220 29.66 -14.65 32.44
C LEU A 220 29.59 -14.84 30.93
N GLU A 221 28.39 -15.01 30.40
CA GLU A 221 28.14 -15.04 28.97
C GLU A 221 27.15 -13.95 28.59
N LEU A 222 27.58 -13.07 27.69
CA LEU A 222 26.75 -12.02 27.10
C LEU A 222 26.56 -12.30 25.60
N THR A 223 25.33 -12.16 25.13
CA THR A 223 25.02 -12.14 23.70
C THR A 223 24.59 -10.75 23.28
N CYS A 224 25.21 -10.26 22.20
CA CYS A 224 24.73 -9.09 21.51
C CYS A 224 23.81 -9.48 20.36
N THR A 225 22.66 -8.83 20.26
CA THR A 225 21.74 -8.94 19.11
C THR A 225 21.53 -7.56 18.53
N ALA A 226 21.48 -7.47 17.20
CA ALA A 226 21.25 -6.21 16.51
C ALA A 226 20.25 -6.40 15.37
N PHE A 227 19.28 -5.49 15.25
CA PHE A 227 18.28 -5.47 14.18
C PHE A 227 18.33 -4.14 13.45
N GLY A 228 18.40 -4.14 12.13
CA GLY A 228 18.48 -2.92 11.34
C GLY A 228 18.01 -3.14 9.91
N LYS A 229 17.78 -2.06 9.18
CA LYS A 229 17.59 -2.12 7.73
C LYS A 229 18.58 -1.18 7.06
N PRO A 230 19.59 -1.69 6.32
CA PRO A 230 19.90 -3.10 6.09
C PRO A 230 20.32 -3.83 7.37
N GLN A 231 20.24 -5.17 7.36
CA GLN A 231 20.66 -5.97 8.52
C GLN A 231 22.14 -5.75 8.84
N PRO A 232 22.49 -5.48 10.11
CA PRO A 232 23.88 -5.23 10.50
C PRO A 232 24.69 -6.53 10.44
N THR A 233 25.81 -6.50 9.73
CA THR A 233 26.76 -7.63 9.65
C THR A 233 28.06 -7.39 10.41
N ASP A 234 28.31 -6.14 10.81
CA ASP A 234 29.50 -5.74 11.56
C ASP A 234 29.12 -5.47 13.02
N MET A 235 29.59 -6.33 13.91
CA MET A 235 29.36 -6.28 15.36
C MET A 235 30.68 -6.47 16.09
N ARG A 236 30.91 -5.66 17.12
CA ARG A 236 32.11 -5.73 17.93
C ARG A 236 31.86 -5.39 19.39
N TRP A 237 32.63 -6.03 20.26
CA TRP A 237 32.65 -5.76 21.68
C TRP A 237 33.82 -4.85 22.05
N LEU A 238 33.55 -3.89 22.92
CA LEU A 238 34.51 -2.93 23.46
C LEU A 238 34.29 -2.83 24.97
N ARG A 239 35.32 -2.42 25.71
CA ARG A 239 35.15 -1.92 27.08
C ARG A 239 35.26 -0.40 27.02
N VAL A 240 34.34 0.31 27.68
CA VAL A 240 34.13 1.76 27.44
C VAL A 240 35.29 2.60 27.95
N ASP A 241 35.76 2.32 29.17
CA ASP A 241 36.72 3.16 29.88
C ASP A 241 38.12 2.51 29.98
N ASP A 242 38.32 1.33 29.41
CA ASP A 242 39.56 0.55 29.57
C ASP A 242 39.76 -0.42 28.38
N GLU A 243 40.94 -1.02 28.28
CA GLU A 243 41.20 -2.08 27.32
C GLU A 243 40.43 -3.37 27.70
N MET A 244 40.10 -4.17 26.68
CA MET A 244 39.44 -5.44 26.90
C MET A 244 40.40 -6.41 27.61
N PRO A 245 40.03 -6.97 28.79
CA PRO A 245 40.90 -7.91 29.49
C PRO A 245 41.29 -9.10 28.61
N GLN A 246 42.53 -9.58 28.72
CA GLN A 246 43.07 -10.63 27.86
C GLN A 246 42.36 -11.98 28.00
N HIS A 247 41.69 -12.24 29.14
CA HIS A 247 40.93 -13.47 29.39
C HIS A 247 39.49 -13.41 28.86
N VAL A 248 39.05 -12.27 28.32
CA VAL A 248 37.74 -12.15 27.66
C VAL A 248 37.81 -12.77 26.27
N VAL A 249 36.89 -13.69 25.99
CA VAL A 249 36.79 -14.35 24.69
C VAL A 249 35.57 -13.79 23.94
N VAL A 250 35.81 -13.17 22.78
CA VAL A 250 34.76 -12.70 21.89
C VAL A 250 34.61 -13.69 20.73
N SER A 251 33.42 -14.26 20.58
CA SER A 251 33.09 -15.22 19.52
C SER A 251 31.86 -14.74 18.76
N GLY A 252 32.09 -14.11 17.60
CA GLY A 252 31.02 -13.48 16.82
C GLY A 252 30.35 -12.36 17.62
N SER A 253 29.05 -12.52 17.90
CA SER A 253 28.28 -11.56 18.71
C SER A 253 28.28 -11.86 20.22
N ASN A 254 28.94 -12.94 20.66
CA ASN A 254 28.99 -13.36 22.06
C ASN A 254 30.30 -12.95 22.74
N LEU A 255 30.21 -12.62 24.02
CA LEU A 255 31.33 -12.34 24.91
C LEU A 255 31.28 -13.30 26.09
N LEU A 256 32.39 -13.99 26.36
CA LEU A 256 32.54 -14.96 27.43
C LEU A 256 33.69 -14.56 28.36
N ILE A 257 33.41 -14.56 29.66
CA ILE A 257 34.41 -14.48 30.74
C ILE A 257 34.26 -15.75 31.56
N SER A 258 35.21 -16.68 31.46
CA SER A 258 35.05 -18.01 32.10
C SER A 258 35.16 -17.98 33.62
N ASN A 259 35.90 -17.01 34.16
CA ASN A 259 36.15 -16.87 35.60
C ASN A 259 36.20 -15.38 35.94
N LEU A 260 35.09 -14.87 36.48
CA LEU A 260 34.94 -13.46 36.84
C LEU A 260 35.89 -13.06 37.98
N ASN A 261 36.54 -11.91 37.82
CA ASN A 261 37.35 -11.23 38.83
C ASN A 261 36.78 -9.81 39.12
N LYS A 262 37.01 -9.27 40.31
CA LYS A 262 36.74 -7.86 40.65
C LYS A 262 37.38 -6.84 39.68
N THR A 263 38.47 -7.19 38.99
CA THR A 263 39.08 -6.34 37.94
C THR A 263 38.24 -6.25 36.67
N ASP A 264 37.30 -7.18 36.47
CA ASP A 264 36.44 -7.25 35.27
C ASP A 264 35.27 -6.27 35.34
N ASN A 265 35.03 -5.69 36.52
CA ASN A 265 34.03 -4.65 36.75
C ASN A 265 34.15 -3.52 35.73
N GLY A 266 33.02 -3.08 35.19
CA GLY A 266 32.98 -1.98 34.24
C GLY A 266 31.91 -2.15 33.18
N THR A 267 31.95 -1.26 32.19
CA THR A 267 30.94 -1.20 31.13
C THR A 267 31.47 -1.87 29.86
N TYR A 268 30.78 -2.92 29.45
CA TYR A 268 31.00 -3.64 28.19
C TYR A 268 29.99 -3.13 27.16
N ARG A 269 30.51 -2.63 26.04
CA ARG A 269 29.73 -2.06 24.95
C ARG A 269 29.74 -3.00 23.76
N CYS A 270 28.57 -3.38 23.28
CA CYS A 270 28.44 -3.95 21.95
C CYS A 270 28.07 -2.83 20.97
N GLU A 271 28.85 -2.67 19.91
CA GLU A 271 28.56 -1.76 18.81
C GLU A 271 28.20 -2.56 17.55
N ALA A 272 27.12 -2.16 16.86
CA ALA A 272 26.74 -2.71 15.57
C ALA A 272 26.61 -1.59 14.53
N SER A 273 26.95 -1.90 13.27
CA SER A 273 26.86 -0.94 12.16
C SER A 273 26.15 -1.50 10.93
N ASN A 274 25.47 -0.62 10.21
CA ASN A 274 24.94 -0.86 8.87
C ASN A 274 25.19 0.37 7.97
N ALA A 275 24.71 0.32 6.72
CA ALA A 275 24.89 1.41 5.74
C ALA A 275 24.32 2.77 6.18
N VAL A 276 23.36 2.79 7.14
CA VAL A 276 22.74 4.02 7.65
C VAL A 276 23.55 4.61 8.80
N GLY A 277 24.23 3.77 9.59
CA GLY A 277 25.09 4.22 10.67
C GLY A 277 25.34 3.17 11.74
N LYS A 278 25.78 3.64 12.91
CA LYS A 278 26.18 2.80 14.05
C LYS A 278 25.30 3.06 15.27
N SER A 279 25.09 2.01 16.05
CA SER A 279 24.41 2.05 17.33
C SER A 279 25.11 1.12 18.31
N HIS A 280 24.87 1.31 19.60
CA HIS A 280 25.48 0.49 20.63
C HIS A 280 24.53 0.22 21.79
N ALA A 281 24.84 -0.81 22.56
CA ALA A 281 24.22 -1.10 23.84
C ALA A 281 25.29 -1.42 24.87
N ASP A 282 25.08 -0.91 26.08
CA ASP A 282 26.01 -1.04 27.19
C ASP A 282 25.48 -2.04 28.22
N TYR A 283 26.37 -2.86 28.73
CA TYR A 283 26.13 -3.77 29.82
C TYR A 283 27.12 -3.47 30.95
N MET A 284 26.59 -3.13 32.12
CA MET A 284 27.37 -2.76 33.29
C MET A 284 27.57 -3.99 34.19
N LEU A 285 28.80 -4.48 34.27
CA LEU A 285 29.16 -5.65 35.05
C LEU A 285 29.58 -5.26 36.46
N PHE A 286 28.93 -5.89 37.46
CA PHE A 286 29.31 -5.84 38.87
C PHE A 286 29.58 -7.24 39.42
N VAL A 287 30.82 -7.52 39.79
CA VAL A 287 31.26 -8.81 40.34
C VAL A 287 31.11 -8.81 41.86
N TYR A 288 30.23 -9.66 42.36
CA TYR A 288 29.95 -9.85 43.78
C TYR A 288 30.89 -10.89 44.40
N ASP A 289 31.02 -10.86 45.72
CA ASP A 289 31.81 -11.87 46.44
C ASP A 289 31.13 -13.25 46.32
N PRO A 290 31.91 -14.35 46.41
CA PRO A 290 31.34 -15.68 46.53
C PRO A 290 30.50 -15.78 47.82
N PRO A 291 29.46 -16.63 47.86
CA PRO A 291 28.62 -16.76 49.05
C PRO A 291 29.45 -17.22 50.25
N THR A 292 29.42 -16.45 51.35
CA THR A 292 30.14 -16.78 52.59
C THR A 292 29.48 -17.97 53.28
N THR A 293 30.16 -19.11 53.37
CA THR A 293 29.61 -20.36 53.96
C THR A 293 29.89 -20.53 55.46
N ILE A 294 30.15 -19.46 56.22
CA ILE A 294 30.46 -19.60 57.66
C ILE A 294 29.60 -18.63 58.48
N PRO A 295 28.57 -19.11 59.22
CA PRO A 295 28.04 -18.33 60.33
C PRO A 295 29.13 -18.18 61.39
N PRO A 296 29.32 -16.99 62.00
CA PRO A 296 30.35 -16.79 63.01
C PRO A 296 30.21 -17.81 64.15
N PRO A 297 31.32 -18.38 64.68
CA PRO A 297 31.24 -19.32 65.79
C PRO A 297 30.60 -18.61 66.98
N THR A 298 29.38 -19.03 67.33
CA THR A 298 28.72 -18.56 68.54
C THR A 298 29.35 -19.33 69.70
N THR A 299 30.28 -18.71 70.42
CA THR A 299 30.85 -19.29 71.64
C THR A 299 29.78 -19.30 72.72
N THR A 300 29.03 -20.40 72.85
CA THR A 300 28.06 -20.58 73.93
C THR A 300 28.82 -20.98 75.21
N THR A 301 29.11 -20.00 76.07
CA THR A 301 29.58 -20.27 77.44
C THR A 301 28.47 -21.00 78.20
N THR A 302 28.68 -22.29 78.47
CA THR A 302 27.72 -23.10 79.24
C THR A 302 27.96 -22.88 80.73
N THR A 303 27.19 -21.99 81.36
CA THR A 303 27.10 -21.90 82.83
C THR A 303 26.00 -22.84 83.32
N THR A 304 26.40 -23.97 83.87
CA THR A 304 25.49 -24.93 84.51
C THR A 304 25.08 -24.42 85.88
N THR A 305 23.90 -23.82 86.00
CA THR A 305 23.26 -23.53 87.30
C THR A 305 22.09 -24.49 87.48
N THR A 306 22.22 -25.41 88.43
CA THR A 306 21.18 -26.35 88.87
C THR A 306 20.16 -25.64 89.76
N ILE A 307 18.89 -25.61 89.35
CA ILE A 307 17.75 -25.24 90.21
C ILE A 307 16.67 -26.33 90.07
N PRO A 308 16.11 -26.83 91.18
CA PRO A 308 15.14 -27.94 91.17
C PRO A 308 13.73 -27.44 90.82
N THR A 309 13.06 -28.13 89.90
CA THR A 309 11.67 -27.88 89.52
C THR A 309 10.72 -28.72 90.37
N THR A 310 9.86 -28.04 91.12
CA THR A 310 8.66 -28.63 91.73
C THR A 310 7.42 -28.19 90.93
N ILE A 311 6.57 -29.17 90.71
CA ILE A 311 5.34 -29.23 89.90
C ILE A 311 4.25 -28.25 90.38
N THR A 312 3.47 -27.68 89.45
CA THR A 312 1.99 -27.64 89.53
C THR A 312 1.33 -27.24 88.21
N ASP A 313 0.13 -27.79 88.04
CA ASP A 313 -0.75 -27.92 86.89
C ASP A 313 -1.69 -26.72 86.64
N THR A 314 -2.52 -26.84 85.60
CA THR A 314 -3.83 -26.18 85.28
C THR A 314 -3.94 -25.02 84.26
N THR A 315 -4.40 -25.43 83.06
CA THR A 315 -5.61 -25.04 82.29
C THR A 315 -6.05 -23.58 82.01
N ALA A 316 -6.59 -23.46 80.78
CA ALA A 316 -7.61 -22.53 80.24
C ALA A 316 -7.09 -21.25 79.55
N THR A 317 -7.12 -21.16 78.21
CA THR A 317 -8.24 -20.81 77.27
C THR A 317 -8.32 -19.30 77.02
N THR A 318 -8.02 -18.89 75.77
CA THR A 318 -8.87 -18.03 74.91
C THR A 318 -8.20 -17.80 73.53
N GLU A 319 -8.91 -18.18 72.47
CA GLU A 319 -8.88 -17.67 71.07
C GLU A 319 -9.22 -16.15 71.00
N PRO A 320 -9.33 -15.44 69.83
CA PRO A 320 -9.31 -15.84 68.40
C PRO A 320 -8.33 -14.96 67.56
N ALA A 321 -8.23 -14.87 66.23
CA ALA A 321 -9.09 -15.20 65.09
C ALA A 321 -8.24 -15.33 63.80
N VAL A 322 -8.77 -16.10 62.83
CA VAL A 322 -8.27 -16.36 61.47
C VAL A 322 -9.13 -15.61 60.45
N HIS A 323 -8.53 -15.10 59.36
CA HIS A 323 -9.10 -14.91 58.01
C HIS A 323 -7.94 -14.43 57.11
N GLY A 324 -7.67 -14.88 55.87
CA GLY A 324 -8.26 -15.83 54.93
C GLY A 324 -7.73 -15.48 53.52
N PHE A 325 -7.56 -16.45 52.61
CA PHE A 325 -8.03 -16.41 51.19
C PHE A 325 -7.57 -17.66 50.39
N THR A 326 -8.59 -18.47 50.12
CA THR A 326 -8.93 -19.51 49.10
C THR A 326 -8.04 -19.83 47.88
N GLN A 327 -7.93 -21.15 47.63
CA GLN A 327 -7.64 -21.87 46.37
C GLN A 327 -8.90 -22.05 45.48
N LEU A 328 -8.72 -22.41 44.18
CA LEU A 328 -9.57 -23.34 43.36
C LEU A 328 -8.96 -23.54 41.92
N PRO A 329 -9.39 -24.52 41.08
CA PRO A 329 -8.67 -25.79 40.86
C PRO A 329 -8.38 -26.16 39.37
N ASN A 330 -7.79 -27.35 39.19
CA ASN A 330 -7.55 -28.10 37.94
C ASN A 330 -8.82 -28.39 37.11
N SER A 331 -8.67 -28.39 35.78
CA SER A 331 -9.31 -29.36 34.88
C SER A 331 -8.49 -29.46 33.58
N ALA A 332 -8.12 -30.68 33.18
CA ALA A 332 -7.52 -31.00 31.90
C ALA A 332 -8.43 -32.04 31.23
N GLU A 333 -8.83 -31.75 29.99
CA GLU A 333 -9.57 -32.64 29.11
C GLU A 333 -8.66 -33.13 27.98
N GLU A 334 -8.93 -34.36 27.60
CA GLU A 334 -8.21 -35.29 26.74
C GLU A 334 -8.76 -35.19 25.31
N LEU A 335 -7.90 -35.25 24.28
CA LEU A 335 -8.32 -35.66 22.93
C LEU A 335 -7.15 -36.32 22.17
N ASP A 336 -7.46 -37.51 21.68
CA ASP A 336 -6.70 -38.53 20.98
C ASP A 336 -6.62 -38.28 19.47
N TYR A 337 -5.45 -38.51 18.85
CA TYR A 337 -5.36 -39.16 17.53
C TYR A 337 -3.93 -39.66 17.21
N GLY A 338 -3.78 -40.98 17.08
CA GLY A 338 -3.25 -41.59 15.86
C GLY A 338 -1.74 -41.67 15.65
N ASP A 339 -1.19 -42.81 16.08
CA ASP A 339 0.12 -43.40 15.77
C ASP A 339 0.37 -43.67 14.27
N LEU A 340 1.62 -43.47 13.84
CA LEU A 340 2.26 -44.23 12.76
C LEU A 340 3.78 -44.03 12.80
N SER A 341 4.44 -44.99 13.45
CA SER A 341 5.87 -45.26 13.33
C SER A 341 6.26 -45.72 11.91
N ASP A 342 7.39 -45.23 11.38
CA ASP A 342 8.45 -46.16 10.96
C ASP A 342 9.83 -45.48 10.97
N SER A 343 10.82 -46.31 11.27
CA SER A 343 12.21 -46.03 11.57
C SER A 343 13.06 -46.09 10.30
N ARG A 344 14.12 -45.25 10.17
CA ARG A 344 15.51 -45.73 9.98
C ARG A 344 16.54 -44.60 9.96
N ALA A 345 17.65 -44.87 10.62
CA ALA A 345 18.85 -44.05 10.72
C ALA A 345 19.86 -44.33 9.58
N GLY A 346 20.71 -43.33 9.32
CA GLY A 346 22.06 -43.44 8.73
C GLY A 346 22.13 -43.39 7.21
N GLU A 347 22.79 -42.39 6.62
CA GLU A 347 24.18 -42.50 6.13
C GLU A 347 24.66 -41.17 5.50
N GLU A 348 25.98 -41.12 5.29
CA GLU A 348 26.85 -39.99 5.05
C GLU A 348 26.71 -39.31 3.67
N GLY A 349 27.14 -38.04 3.61
CA GLY A 349 27.93 -37.46 2.50
C GLY A 349 27.38 -37.54 1.07
N ALA A 350 26.78 -36.43 0.59
CA ALA A 350 26.92 -36.02 -0.81
C ALA A 350 26.61 -34.53 -0.99
N ILE A 351 27.64 -33.77 -1.34
CA ILE A 351 27.54 -32.42 -1.90
C ILE A 351 26.70 -32.52 -3.17
N ARG A 352 25.55 -31.84 -3.23
CA ARG A 352 24.75 -31.73 -4.45
C ARG A 352 25.54 -30.96 -5.50
N SER A 353 26.15 -31.68 -6.44
CA SER A 353 26.58 -31.11 -7.72
C SER A 353 25.33 -30.64 -8.46
N VAL A 354 25.26 -29.33 -8.75
CA VAL A 354 24.24 -28.77 -9.63
C VAL A 354 24.42 -29.41 -11.01
N ASP A 355 23.39 -30.08 -11.52
CA ASP A 355 23.40 -30.66 -12.87
C ASP A 355 23.63 -29.55 -13.90
N HIS A 356 24.84 -29.52 -14.48
CA HIS A 356 25.23 -28.59 -15.55
C HIS A 356 24.29 -28.67 -16.77
N ALA A 357 23.52 -29.76 -16.92
CA ALA A 357 22.51 -29.94 -17.94
C ALA A 357 21.28 -29.04 -17.74
N VAL A 358 20.85 -28.80 -16.49
CA VAL A 358 19.69 -27.94 -16.19
C VAL A 358 20.04 -26.47 -16.41
N VAL A 359 21.25 -26.06 -16.01
CA VAL A 359 21.76 -24.70 -16.25
C VAL A 359 21.91 -24.43 -17.75
N GLY A 360 22.39 -25.41 -18.53
CA GLY A 360 22.47 -25.31 -19.98
C GLY A 360 21.09 -25.15 -20.66
N GLY A 361 20.07 -25.88 -20.16
CA GLY A 361 18.69 -25.77 -20.65
C GLY A 361 18.09 -24.39 -20.41
N VAL A 362 18.23 -23.85 -19.20
CA VAL A 362 17.71 -22.51 -18.86
C VAL A 362 18.40 -21.43 -19.68
N VAL A 363 19.73 -21.50 -19.84
CA VAL A 363 20.49 -20.54 -20.66
C VAL A 363 20.05 -20.60 -22.12
N ALA A 364 19.82 -21.80 -22.68
CA ALA A 364 19.36 -21.95 -24.06
C ALA A 364 17.97 -21.34 -24.28
N VAL A 365 17.03 -21.50 -23.32
CA VAL A 365 15.69 -20.91 -23.40
C VAL A 365 15.74 -19.38 -23.32
N VAL A 366 16.58 -18.83 -22.43
CA VAL A 366 16.75 -17.38 -22.30
C VAL A 366 17.37 -16.78 -23.58
N VAL A 367 18.39 -17.42 -24.14
CA VAL A 367 19.02 -16.97 -25.40
C VAL A 367 18.03 -17.03 -26.57
N PHE A 368 17.22 -18.09 -26.65
CA PHE A 368 16.19 -18.22 -27.68
C PHE A 368 15.12 -17.13 -27.55
N ALA A 369 14.65 -16.85 -26.33
CA ALA A 369 13.69 -15.78 -26.08
C ALA A 369 14.25 -14.40 -26.48
N MET A 370 15.52 -14.13 -26.15
CA MET A 370 16.20 -12.88 -26.53
C MET A 370 16.32 -12.74 -28.05
N LEU A 371 16.65 -13.82 -28.78
CA LEU A 371 16.71 -13.82 -30.24
C LEU A 371 15.34 -13.56 -30.88
N CYS A 372 14.27 -14.16 -30.36
CA CYS A 372 12.91 -13.89 -30.82
C CYS A 372 12.52 -12.42 -30.61
N LEU A 373 12.88 -11.85 -29.46
CA LEU A 373 12.60 -10.46 -29.12
C LEU A 373 13.36 -9.48 -30.04
N LEU A 374 14.63 -9.78 -30.35
CA LEU A 374 15.41 -9.00 -31.33
C LEU A 374 14.83 -9.07 -32.75
N ILE A 375 14.29 -10.22 -33.17
CA ILE A 375 13.62 -10.35 -34.47
C ILE A 375 12.33 -9.54 -34.50
N ILE A 376 11.54 -9.54 -33.41
CA ILE A 376 10.32 -8.74 -33.29
C ILE A 376 10.64 -7.25 -33.32
N LEU A 377 11.64 -6.81 -32.54
CA LEU A 377 12.11 -5.42 -32.55
C LEU A 377 12.66 -5.02 -33.93
N GLY A 378 13.43 -5.89 -34.59
CA GLY A 378 13.92 -5.65 -35.95
C GLY A 378 12.79 -5.48 -36.96
N ARG A 379 11.74 -6.31 -36.87
CA ARG A 379 10.53 -6.17 -37.71
C ARG A 379 9.72 -4.93 -37.36
N TYR A 380 9.64 -4.57 -36.09
CA TYR A 380 8.98 -3.34 -35.63
C TYR A 380 9.69 -2.12 -36.23
N PHE A 381 11.01 -1.99 -36.05
CA PHE A 381 11.78 -0.89 -36.62
C PHE A 381 11.76 -0.86 -38.16
N ALA A 382 11.75 -2.01 -38.84
CA ALA A 382 11.59 -2.06 -40.28
C ALA A 382 10.20 -1.58 -40.74
N ARG A 383 9.15 -1.84 -39.96
CA ARG A 383 7.78 -1.38 -40.25
C ARG A 383 7.62 0.14 -40.06
N HIS A 384 8.39 0.73 -39.14
CA HIS A 384 8.44 2.18 -38.94
C HIS A 384 9.28 2.94 -39.99
N LYS A 385 9.98 2.24 -40.89
CA LYS A 385 10.75 2.85 -42.00
C LYS A 385 10.03 2.73 -43.35
N GLY A 386 8.75 3.08 -43.39
CA GLY A 386 8.02 3.26 -44.65
C GLY A 386 8.30 4.63 -45.25
N THR A 387 8.94 4.69 -46.43
CA THR A 387 9.03 5.91 -47.23
C THR A 387 7.70 6.14 -47.94
N TYR A 388 7.01 7.25 -47.66
CA TYR A 388 5.83 7.67 -48.41
C TYR A 388 6.17 8.84 -49.34
N PHE A 389 5.64 8.83 -50.56
CA PHE A 389 5.78 9.91 -51.53
C PHE A 389 4.67 10.94 -51.29
N THR A 390 5.02 12.16 -50.89
CA THR A 390 4.08 13.28 -50.89
C THR A 390 4.18 14.02 -52.23
N HIS A 391 3.06 14.15 -52.94
CA HIS A 391 2.95 15.10 -54.05
C HIS A 391 2.64 16.48 -53.47
N GLU A 392 3.66 17.16 -52.93
CA GLU A 392 3.52 18.58 -52.61
C GLU A 392 3.77 19.40 -53.88
N ALA A 393 2.71 20.02 -54.39
CA ALA A 393 2.86 21.02 -55.45
C ALA A 393 3.52 22.26 -54.86
N LYS A 394 4.81 22.50 -55.21
CA LYS A 394 5.49 23.78 -54.96
C LYS A 394 4.74 24.87 -55.73
N GLY A 395 4.08 25.78 -55.02
CA GLY A 395 3.44 26.94 -55.67
C GLY A 395 2.48 27.77 -54.81
N ALA A 396 2.14 27.35 -53.59
CA ALA A 396 1.16 28.07 -52.76
C ALA A 396 1.76 29.18 -51.87
N ASP A 397 3.06 29.15 -51.56
CA ASP A 397 3.64 30.07 -50.56
C ASP A 397 3.95 31.47 -51.11
N ASP A 398 4.04 31.63 -52.43
CA ASP A 398 4.36 32.91 -53.09
C ASP A 398 3.19 33.48 -53.93
N ALA A 399 1.98 32.92 -53.82
CA ALA A 399 0.81 33.38 -54.57
C ALA A 399 0.12 34.54 -53.83
N ALA A 400 -0.10 35.67 -54.52
CA ALA A 400 -0.73 36.85 -53.94
C ALA A 400 -2.24 36.64 -53.62
N ASP A 401 -2.88 35.66 -54.26
CA ASP A 401 -4.28 35.26 -54.05
C ASP A 401 -4.55 33.80 -54.48
N ALA A 402 -5.73 33.30 -54.10
CA ALA A 402 -6.12 31.90 -54.29
C ALA A 402 -6.28 31.49 -55.75
N ASP A 403 -6.64 32.42 -56.64
CA ASP A 403 -6.83 32.14 -58.07
C ASP A 403 -5.49 32.01 -58.81
N THR A 404 -4.44 32.74 -58.39
CA THR A 404 -3.10 32.63 -58.98
C THR A 404 -2.39 31.31 -58.61
N ALA A 405 -2.69 30.75 -57.43
CA ALA A 405 -2.13 29.46 -57.00
C ALA A 405 -2.58 28.28 -57.87
N ILE A 406 -3.78 28.34 -58.44
CA ILE A 406 -4.37 27.27 -59.26
C ILE A 406 -3.76 27.25 -60.67
N ILE A 407 -3.49 28.42 -61.27
CA ILE A 407 -2.96 28.54 -62.64
C ILE A 407 -1.51 28.03 -62.72
N ASN A 408 -0.72 28.24 -61.67
CA ASN A 408 0.68 27.79 -61.61
C ASN A 408 0.82 26.26 -61.44
N ALA A 409 -0.25 25.55 -61.05
CA ALA A 409 -0.21 24.10 -60.85
C ALA A 409 -0.35 23.28 -62.15
N GLU A 410 -0.83 23.88 -63.26
CA GLU A 410 -1.05 23.18 -64.54
C GLU A 410 0.18 23.17 -65.47
N GLY A 411 1.24 23.92 -65.13
CA GLY A 411 2.50 23.95 -65.90
C GLY A 411 3.55 22.98 -65.36
N GLY A 412 3.61 21.78 -65.93
CA GLY A 412 4.37 20.65 -65.39
C GLY A 412 5.88 20.83 -65.18
N GLN A 413 6.37 20.26 -64.06
CA GLN A 413 7.62 19.51 -63.98
C GLN A 413 7.58 18.60 -62.74
N ASN A 414 7.66 17.28 -62.95
CA ASN A 414 7.70 16.28 -61.88
C ASN A 414 9.00 16.41 -61.08
N ASN A 415 8.98 17.19 -60.00
CA ASN A 415 10.04 17.20 -58.99
C ASN A 415 9.52 16.50 -57.73
N SER A 416 9.69 15.18 -57.66
CA SER A 416 9.49 14.42 -56.43
C SER A 416 10.73 14.55 -55.54
N GLU A 417 10.67 15.38 -54.50
CA GLU A 417 11.70 15.39 -53.43
C GLU A 417 11.41 14.27 -52.42
N GLU A 418 12.41 13.44 -52.14
CA GLU A 418 12.34 12.31 -51.21
C GLU A 418 12.59 12.82 -49.79
N LYS A 419 11.53 12.98 -48.97
CA LYS A 419 11.68 13.39 -47.57
C LYS A 419 11.49 12.20 -46.63
N LYS A 420 12.52 11.90 -45.82
CA LYS A 420 12.48 10.85 -44.80
C LYS A 420 12.17 11.49 -43.45
N GLU A 421 10.95 11.31 -42.97
CA GLU A 421 10.59 11.67 -41.60
C GLU A 421 10.52 10.41 -40.72
N TYR A 422 11.13 10.51 -39.53
CA TYR A 422 11.13 9.46 -38.53
C TYR A 422 10.03 9.79 -37.51
N PHE A 423 9.06 8.89 -37.34
CA PHE A 423 8.18 8.95 -36.17
C PHE A 423 9.03 8.68 -34.92
N ILE A 424 9.07 9.64 -34.00
CA ILE A 424 9.59 9.46 -32.63
C ILE A 424 8.60 8.63 -31.85
#